data_AF-A0A938VM24-F1
#
_entry.id   AF-A0A938VM24-F1
#
_cell.length_a   1.000
_cell.length_b   1.000
_cell.length_c   1.000
_cell.angle_alpha   90.00
_cell.angle_beta   90.00
_cell.angle_gamma   90.00
#
_symmetry.space_group_name_H-M   'P 1'
#
loop_
_entity.id
_entity.type
_entity.pdbx_description
1 polymer ?
#
loop_
_entity_poly.entity_id
_entity_poly.type
_entity_poly.pdbx_seq_one_letter_code
_entity_poly.pdbx_strand_id
1 'polypeptide(L)' 'MTVLRIPTPLSAYTGGQSEVNVSGATIAEALTDLTAQFPAIKPHLFNEGGDL' A
#
# COMPACT_ATOMS: atom_id res chain seq x y z
N MET A 1 -10.21 0.79 11.53
CA MET A 1 -10.34 0.99 10.07
C MET A 1 -9.31 2.04 9.70
N THR A 2 -8.26 1.64 9.00
CA THR A 2 -7.14 2.52 8.68
C THR A 2 -7.17 2.76 7.18
N VAL A 3 -7.14 4.00 6.74
CA VAL A 3 -7.11 4.36 5.31
C VAL A 3 -5.67 4.69 4.94
N LEU A 4 -5.11 3.94 4.00
CA LEU A 4 -3.77 4.18 3.49
C LEU A 4 -3.89 5.00 2.21
N ARG A 5 -3.31 6.20 2.21
CA ARG A 5 -3.22 7.03 1.01
C ARG A 5 -2.09 6.56 0.14
N ILE A 6 -2.44 6.16 -1.07
CA ILE A 6 -1.50 5.67 -2.07
C ILE A 6 -1.17 6.84 -3.00
N PRO A 7 0.13 7.20 -3.14
CA PRO A 7 0.57 8.21 -4.09
C PRO A 7 0.11 7.88 -5.52
N THR A 8 -0.14 8.90 -6.33
CA THR A 8 -0.53 8.79 -7.75
C THR A 8 0.28 7.79 -8.58
N PRO A 9 1.63 7.70 -8.48
CA PRO A 9 2.38 6.70 -9.22
C PRO A 9 2.11 5.27 -8.75
N LEU A 10 1.72 5.09 -7.48
CA LEU A 10 1.46 3.79 -6.87
C LEU A 10 0.01 3.33 -7.04
N SER A 11 -0.94 4.24 -7.33
CA SER A 11 -2.35 3.89 -7.50
C SER A 11 -2.58 2.94 -8.69
N ALA A 12 -1.73 3.00 -9.71
CA ALA A 12 -1.77 2.07 -10.84
C ALA A 12 -1.66 0.60 -10.41
N TYR A 13 -1.00 0.33 -9.28
CA TYR A 13 -0.80 -1.01 -8.73
C TYR A 13 -1.90 -1.43 -7.73
N THR A 14 -2.69 -0.48 -7.23
CA THR A 14 -3.87 -0.70 -6.38
C THR A 14 -5.18 -0.58 -7.17
N GLY A 15 -5.14 -0.80 -8.49
CA GLY A 15 -6.34 -0.75 -9.34
C GLY A 15 -6.89 0.66 -9.59
N GLY A 16 -6.05 1.70 -9.45
CA GLY A 16 -6.42 3.10 -9.57
C GLY A 16 -6.92 3.73 -8.27
N GLN A 17 -6.88 3.00 -7.15
CA GLN A 17 -7.36 3.51 -5.87
C GLN A 17 -6.31 4.41 -5.20
N SER A 18 -6.66 5.69 -5.00
CA SER A 18 -5.85 6.65 -4.24
C SER A 18 -5.92 6.42 -2.72
N GLU A 19 -6.95 5.71 -2.26
CA GLU A 19 -7.16 5.37 -0.85
C GLU A 19 -7.54 3.89 -0.76
N VAL A 20 -6.77 3.13 0.01
CA VAL A 20 -7.03 1.71 0.26
C VAL A 20 -7.35 1.52 1.73
N ASN A 21 -8.48 0.86 1.99
CA ASN A 21 -8.86 0.46 3.33
C ASN A 21 -8.05 -0.77 3.73
N VAL A 22 -7.28 -0.62 4.80
CA VAL A 22 -6.48 -1.69 5.38
C VAL A 22 -6.87 -1.93 6.83
N SER A 23 -6.80 -3.19 7.23
CA SER A 23 -7.06 -3.60 8.61
C SER A 23 -5.74 -3.88 9.33
N GLY A 24 -5.41 -3.07 10.33
CA GLY A 24 -4.20 -3.21 11.12
C GLY A 24 -4.00 -2.05 12.09
N ALA A 25 -3.44 -2.34 13.26
CA ALA A 25 -3.06 -1.32 14.24
C ALA A 25 -1.65 -0.76 13.95
N THR A 26 -0.83 -1.57 13.27
CA THR A 26 0.55 -1.23 12.93
C THR A 26 0.76 -1.08 11.43
N ILE A 27 1.82 -0.36 11.06
CA ILE A 27 2.26 -0.21 9.66
C ILE A 27 2.53 -1.58 9.03
N ALA A 28 3.09 -2.52 9.79
CA ALA A 28 3.35 -3.89 9.34
C ALA A 28 2.06 -4.66 9.02
N GLU A 29 1.04 -4.57 9.87
CA GLU A 29 -0.26 -5.19 9.61
C GLU A 29 -0.97 -4.55 8.41
N ALA A 30 -0.96 -3.22 8.33
CA ALA A 30 -1.52 -2.47 7.21
C ALA A 30 -0.86 -2.84 5.87
N LEU A 31 0.47 -2.96 5.84
CA LEU A 31 1.22 -3.40 4.66
C LEU A 31 0.96 -4.87 4.32
N THR A 32 0.83 -5.73 5.33
CA THR A 32 0.52 -7.15 5.12
C THR A 32 -0.86 -7.32 4.50
N ASP A 33 -1.87 -6.61 5.03
CA ASP A 33 -3.23 -6.61 4.50
C ASP A 33 -3.28 -6.00 3.08
N LEU A 34 -2.59 -4.87 2.85
CA LEU A 34 -2.48 -4.26 1.53
C LEU A 34 -1.83 -5.20 0.52
N THR A 35 -0.73 -5.85 0.88
CA THR A 35 -0.01 -6.76 -0.02
C THR A 35 -0.73 -8.11 -0.20
N ALA A 36 -1.61 -8.49 0.73
CA ALA A 36 -2.53 -9.60 0.54
C ALA A 36 -3.63 -9.26 -0.48
N GLN A 37 -4.16 -8.04 -0.45
CA GLN A 37 -5.14 -7.55 -1.42
C GLN A 37 -4.50 -7.26 -2.79
N PHE A 38 -3.29 -6.69 -2.80
CA PHE A 38 -2.58 -6.22 -3.99
C PHE A 38 -1.12 -6.73 -3.98
N PRO A 39 -0.87 -8.02 -4.30
CA PRO A 39 0.48 -8.58 -4.28
C PRO A 39 1.43 -7.94 -5.31
N ALA A 40 0.89 -7.32 -6.37
CA ALA A 40 1.66 -6.64 -7.40
C ALA A 40 2.37 -5.36 -6.91
N ILE A 41 1.85 -4.70 -5.87
CA ILE A 41 2.48 -3.48 -5.31
C ILE A 41 3.61 -3.81 -4.33
N LYS A 42 3.68 -5.03 -3.81
CA LYS A 42 4.71 -5.47 -2.85
C LYS A 42 6.15 -5.15 -3.32
N PRO A 43 6.60 -5.56 -4.51
CA PRO A 43 7.94 -5.21 -4.98
C PRO A 43 8.16 -3.71 -5.24
N HIS A 44 7.10 -2.90 -5.38
CA HIS A 44 7.18 -1.46 -5.58
C HIS A 44 7.18 -0.67 -4.27
N LEU A 45 6.49 -1.15 -3.23
CA LEU A 45 6.50 -0.56 -1.88
C LEU A 45 7.79 -0.84 -1.10
N PHE A 46 8.37 -2.03 -1.29
CA PHE A 46 9.59 -2.46 -0.61
C PHE A 46 10.86 -2.15 -1.41
N ASN A 47 10.78 -1.40 -2.51
CA ASN A 47 11.95 -1.02 -3.30
C ASN A 47 12.67 0.20 -2.70
N GLU A 48 13.99 0.25 -2.83
CA GLU A 48 14.99 1.12 -2.16
C GLU A 48 14.81 2.66 -2.28
N GLY A 49 13.65 3.18 -2.69
CA GLY A 49 13.39 4.60 -2.87
C GLY A 49 12.74 5.25 -1.66
N GLY A 50 13.42 5.22 -0.52
CA GLY A 50 13.06 6.07 0.62
C GLY A 50 13.46 7.52 0.34
N ASP A 51 12.62 8.28 -0.34
CA ASP A 51 12.64 9.74 -0.21
C ASP A 51 11.49 10.12 0.75
N LEU A 52 11.91 10.55 1.95
CA LEU A 52 11.10 11.21 2.97
C LEU A 52 10.69 12.61 2.52
#